data_AF-A0A1Y2E954-F1
#
_entry.id   AF-A0A1Y2E954-F1
#
_cell.length_a   1.000
_cell.length_b   1.000
_cell.length_c   1.000
_cell.angle_alpha   90.00
_cell.angle_beta   90.00
_cell.angle_gamma   90.00
#
_symmetry.space_group_name_H-M   'P 1'
#
loop_
_entity.id
_entity.type
_entity.pdbx_description
1 polymer ?
#
loop_
_entity_poly.entity_id
_entity_poly.type
_entity_poly.pdbx_seq_one_letter_code
_entity_poly.pdbx_strand_id
1 'polypeptide(L)'
;MSTACDLVWGHLNPVHEIPSVTVEATAEEWRAAFRDREAFVHFLMSQQTVFVMPTDRFTSDYIINLMARTLQQSTTQENESAWNNAGRTPHDARPFCSLMAHTAVDWQIERFVKAVSARMVHAAKRVEQANKIVYLAAKGWESLNPLQRARGVLAAKNYVQWIKDSAPSRPGNSAAAPVQLSLNHHHLPSLTFRQARRSQVSEGLLRSRWA
;
A
#
# COMPACT_ATOMS: atom_id res chain seq x y z
N MET A 1 16.55 19.18 4.76
CA MET A 1 15.68 19.75 5.80
C MET A 1 15.18 18.60 6.65
N SER A 2 15.33 18.67 7.97
CA SER A 2 14.78 17.65 8.88
C SER A 2 13.26 17.83 8.97
N THR A 3 12.51 16.74 8.85
CA THR A 3 11.04 16.76 8.95
C THR A 3 10.58 16.51 10.38
N ALA A 4 9.31 16.79 10.70
CA ALA A 4 8.77 16.51 12.03
C ALA A 4 8.92 15.02 12.42
N CYS A 5 8.77 14.12 11.45
CA CYS A 5 8.99 12.68 11.65
C CYS A 5 10.45 12.36 11.97
N ASP A 6 11.41 13.02 11.31
CA ASP A 6 12.85 12.78 11.56
C ASP A 6 13.26 13.25 12.95
N LEU A 7 12.72 14.37 13.43
CA LEU A 7 13.00 14.88 14.78
C LEU A 7 12.46 13.94 15.86
N VAL A 8 11.24 13.42 15.67
CA VAL A 8 10.55 12.63 16.71
C VAL A 8 10.92 11.14 16.64
N TRP A 9 11.09 10.57 15.46
CA TRP A 9 11.29 9.12 15.26
C TRP A 9 12.63 8.76 14.65
N GLY A 10 13.42 9.74 14.19
CA GLY A 10 14.69 9.49 13.52
C GLY A 10 15.73 8.78 14.39
N HIS A 11 15.61 8.84 15.71
CA HIS A 11 16.52 8.15 16.63
C HIS A 11 16.06 6.74 17.01
N LEU A 12 14.84 6.33 16.64
CA LEU A 12 14.28 5.04 17.04
C LEU A 12 14.85 3.90 16.18
N ASN A 13 15.04 2.73 16.79
CA ASN A 13 15.44 1.52 16.10
C ASN A 13 14.20 0.76 15.59
N PRO A 14 14.02 0.60 14.26
CA PRO A 14 12.86 -0.09 13.69
C PRO A 14 12.65 -1.51 14.21
N VAL A 15 13.73 -2.23 14.55
CA VAL A 15 13.67 -3.62 15.04
C VAL A 15 13.00 -3.71 16.42
N HIS A 16 13.16 -2.70 17.27
CA HIS A 16 12.55 -2.66 18.61
C HIS A 16 11.13 -2.08 18.59
N GLU A 17 10.87 -1.13 17.69
CA GLU A 17 9.60 -0.42 17.62
C GLU A 17 8.50 -1.17 16.87
N ILE A 18 8.89 -2.00 15.90
CA ILE A 18 7.95 -2.88 15.18
C ILE A 18 8.10 -4.25 15.84
N PRO A 19 7.22 -4.66 16.76
CA PRO A 19 7.43 -5.87 17.52
C PRO A 19 7.61 -7.08 16.60
N SER A 20 8.57 -7.94 16.94
CA SER A 20 8.68 -9.27 16.34
C SER A 20 7.87 -10.25 17.18
N VAL A 21 7.55 -11.40 16.61
CA VAL A 21 7.01 -12.53 17.39
C VAL A 21 8.16 -13.46 17.75
N THR A 22 8.38 -13.63 19.05
CA THR A 22 9.41 -14.50 19.61
C THR A 22 8.81 -15.84 20.02
N VAL A 23 9.65 -16.79 20.41
CA VAL A 23 9.20 -18.09 20.93
C VAL A 23 8.45 -17.97 22.26
N GLU A 24 8.63 -16.87 22.98
CA GLU A 24 7.97 -16.57 24.27
C GLU A 24 6.65 -15.82 24.08
N ALA A 25 6.28 -15.51 22.84
CA ALA A 25 5.05 -14.79 22.54
C ALA A 25 3.82 -15.60 22.96
N THR A 26 2.83 -14.88 23.48
CA THR A 26 1.54 -15.41 23.89
C THR A 26 0.77 -15.98 22.70
N ALA A 27 -0.25 -16.78 23.00
CA ALA A 27 -1.12 -17.33 21.97
C ALA A 27 -1.81 -16.25 21.12
N GLU A 28 -2.18 -15.14 21.74
CA GLU A 28 -2.82 -14.03 21.03
C GLU A 28 -1.86 -13.33 20.06
N GLU A 29 -0.60 -13.14 20.45
CA GLU A 29 0.43 -12.54 19.59
C GLU A 29 0.75 -13.41 18.37
N TRP A 30 0.82 -14.74 18.54
CA TRP A 30 0.96 -15.67 17.43
C TRP A 30 -0.23 -15.60 16.46
N ARG A 31 -1.47 -15.60 16.99
CA ARG A 31 -2.67 -15.44 16.15
C ARG A 31 -2.67 -14.12 15.40
N ALA A 32 -2.27 -13.02 16.05
CA ALA A 32 -2.13 -11.72 15.39
C ALA A 32 -1.10 -11.77 14.25
N ALA A 33 0.03 -12.44 14.43
CA ALA A 33 1.01 -12.61 13.36
C ALA A 33 0.50 -13.46 12.20
N PHE A 34 -0.30 -14.49 12.45
CA PHE A 34 -0.91 -15.27 11.35
C PHE A 34 -1.90 -14.44 10.55
N ARG A 35 -2.73 -13.62 11.23
CA ARG A 35 -3.62 -12.65 10.57
C ARG A 35 -2.84 -11.62 9.74
N ASP A 36 -1.72 -11.12 10.24
CA ASP A 36 -0.87 -10.18 9.48
C ASP A 36 -0.33 -10.84 8.19
N ARG A 37 0.10 -12.11 8.26
CA ARG A 37 0.56 -12.86 7.07
C ARG A 37 -0.55 -13.03 6.05
N GLU A 38 -1.71 -13.46 6.51
CA GLU A 38 -2.88 -13.66 5.65
C GLU A 38 -3.33 -12.36 4.98
N ALA A 39 -3.48 -11.29 5.78
CA ALA A 39 -3.84 -9.96 5.28
C ALA A 39 -2.82 -9.43 4.27
N PHE A 40 -1.53 -9.70 4.48
CA PHE A 40 -0.47 -9.35 3.53
C PHE A 40 -0.61 -10.10 2.21
N VAL A 41 -0.83 -11.41 2.24
CA VAL A 41 -1.00 -12.19 0.99
C VAL A 41 -2.25 -11.73 0.22
N HIS A 42 -3.37 -11.52 0.91
CA HIS A 42 -4.56 -10.96 0.27
C HIS A 42 -4.33 -9.57 -0.31
N PHE A 43 -3.49 -8.75 0.33
CA PHE A 43 -3.08 -7.47 -0.25
C PHE A 43 -2.32 -7.65 -1.56
N LEU A 44 -1.33 -8.55 -1.62
CA LEU A 44 -0.59 -8.82 -2.86
C LEU A 44 -1.52 -9.33 -3.98
N MET A 45 -2.48 -10.19 -3.65
CA MET A 45 -3.43 -10.74 -4.63
C MET A 45 -4.45 -9.70 -5.13
N SER A 46 -4.83 -8.72 -4.31
CA SER A 46 -5.87 -7.74 -4.64
C SER A 46 -5.36 -6.45 -5.27
N GLN A 47 -4.08 -6.10 -5.08
CA GLN A 47 -3.54 -4.80 -5.48
C GLN A 47 -2.50 -4.91 -6.60
N GLN A 48 -2.98 -5.10 -7.83
CA GLN A 48 -2.14 -5.16 -9.04
C GLN A 48 -1.34 -3.87 -9.31
N THR A 49 -1.74 -2.74 -8.71
CA THR A 49 -1.01 -1.47 -8.84
C THR A 49 0.21 -1.37 -7.94
N VAL A 50 0.24 -2.17 -6.86
CA VAL A 50 1.35 -2.19 -5.90
C VAL A 50 2.27 -3.37 -6.20
N PHE A 51 1.68 -4.52 -6.53
CA PHE A 51 2.40 -5.72 -6.85
C PHE A 51 2.05 -6.18 -8.27
N VAL A 52 3.03 -6.05 -9.16
CA VAL A 52 2.97 -6.51 -10.54
C VAL A 52 3.67 -7.86 -10.61
N MET A 53 2.96 -8.88 -11.07
CA MET A 53 3.56 -10.19 -11.29
C MET A 53 4.68 -10.12 -12.33
N PRO A 54 5.79 -10.84 -12.13
CA PRO A 54 6.82 -10.99 -13.16
C PRO A 54 6.22 -11.51 -14.48
N THR A 55 6.74 -11.01 -15.60
CA THR A 55 6.31 -11.47 -16.94
C THR A 55 6.81 -12.88 -17.26
N ASP A 56 7.90 -13.30 -16.62
CA ASP A 56 8.39 -14.68 -16.70
C ASP A 56 7.41 -15.64 -16.02
N ARG A 57 6.86 -16.57 -16.81
CA ARG A 57 5.84 -17.51 -16.36
C ARG A 57 6.33 -18.40 -15.22
N PHE A 58 7.59 -18.87 -15.28
CA PHE A 58 8.14 -19.74 -14.26
C PHE A 58 8.20 -19.03 -12.90
N THR A 59 8.71 -17.80 -12.87
CA THR A 59 8.76 -16.96 -11.68
C THR A 59 7.37 -16.61 -11.17
N SER A 60 6.44 -16.26 -12.06
CA SER A 60 5.05 -15.99 -11.68
C SER A 60 4.38 -17.20 -11.03
N ASP A 61 4.46 -18.38 -11.66
CA ASP A 61 3.87 -19.62 -11.14
C ASP A 61 4.49 -19.99 -9.78
N TYR A 62 5.80 -19.77 -9.62
CA TYR A 62 6.49 -19.96 -8.35
C TYR A 62 5.97 -19.04 -7.24
N ILE A 63 5.82 -17.73 -7.50
CA ILE A 63 5.30 -16.77 -6.52
C ILE A 63 3.84 -17.11 -6.17
N ILE A 64 3.01 -17.46 -7.17
CA ILE A 64 1.62 -17.88 -6.95
C ILE A 64 1.57 -19.09 -6.03
N ASN A 65 2.41 -20.10 -6.27
CA ASN A 65 2.50 -21.27 -5.42
C ASN A 65 2.94 -20.92 -3.99
N LEU A 66 3.93 -20.03 -3.83
CA LEU A 66 4.36 -19.55 -2.52
C LEU A 66 3.25 -18.81 -1.76
N MET A 67 2.48 -17.96 -2.43
CA MET A 67 1.33 -17.29 -1.83
C MET A 67 0.27 -18.29 -1.37
N ALA A 68 -0.07 -19.28 -2.21
CA ALA A 68 -1.03 -20.33 -1.86
C ALA A 68 -0.57 -21.16 -0.64
N ARG A 69 0.71 -21.56 -0.62
CA ARG A 69 1.31 -22.30 0.51
C ARG A 69 1.38 -21.46 1.78
N THR A 70 1.59 -20.15 1.65
CA THR A 70 1.57 -19.22 2.77
C THR A 70 0.17 -19.13 3.39
N LEU A 71 -0.88 -19.01 2.57
CA LEU A 71 -2.26 -19.01 3.05
C LEU A 71 -2.60 -20.34 3.73
N GLN A 72 -2.27 -21.47 3.10
CA GLN A 72 -2.47 -22.79 3.68
C GLN A 72 -1.75 -22.94 5.03
N GLN A 73 -0.52 -22.43 5.14
CA GLN A 73 0.22 -22.40 6.40
C GLN A 73 -0.52 -21.59 7.46
N SER A 74 -0.98 -20.37 7.14
CA SER A 74 -1.74 -19.53 8.08
C SER A 74 -3.01 -20.24 8.58
N THR A 75 -3.81 -20.83 7.69
CA THR A 75 -5.03 -21.58 8.06
C THR A 75 -4.71 -22.78 8.96
N THR A 76 -3.66 -23.54 8.62
CA THR A 76 -3.26 -24.70 9.44
C THR A 76 -2.81 -24.26 10.84
N GLN A 77 -2.15 -23.10 10.92
CA GLN A 77 -1.68 -22.51 12.17
C GLN A 77 -2.79 -21.77 12.95
N GLU A 78 -4.06 -21.82 12.54
CA GLU A 78 -5.15 -21.42 13.43
C GLU A 78 -5.33 -22.40 14.59
N ASN A 79 -4.94 -23.66 14.38
CA ASN A 79 -4.93 -24.69 15.41
C ASN A 79 -3.62 -24.63 16.22
N GLU A 80 -3.72 -24.36 17.53
CA GLU A 80 -2.55 -24.27 18.44
C GLU A 80 -1.65 -25.50 18.41
N SER A 81 -2.23 -26.69 18.28
CA SER A 81 -1.47 -27.94 18.18
C SER A 81 -0.57 -28.01 16.94
N ALA A 82 -0.85 -27.22 15.91
CA ALA A 82 -0.09 -27.16 14.67
C ALA A 82 1.02 -26.10 14.67
N TRP A 83 1.11 -25.24 15.68
CA TRP A 83 2.11 -24.16 15.74
C TRP A 83 3.52 -24.71 15.74
N ASN A 84 3.75 -25.76 16.53
CA ASN A 84 5.04 -26.43 16.68
C ASN A 84 5.39 -27.33 15.48
N ASN A 85 4.39 -27.87 14.78
CA ASN A 85 4.62 -28.71 13.60
C ASN A 85 5.22 -27.91 12.45
N ALA A 86 4.77 -26.66 12.26
CA ALA A 86 5.39 -25.72 11.33
C ALA A 86 6.75 -25.20 11.82
N GLY A 87 7.04 -25.31 13.12
CA GLY A 87 8.33 -24.97 13.73
C GLY A 87 9.47 -25.89 13.32
N ARG A 88 9.16 -27.13 12.88
CA ARG A 88 10.15 -28.12 12.42
C ARG A 88 10.81 -27.75 11.09
N THR A 89 10.16 -26.89 10.29
CA THR A 89 10.73 -26.38 9.05
C THR A 89 11.72 -25.26 9.37
N PRO A 90 12.96 -25.31 8.84
CA PRO A 90 13.91 -24.20 8.95
C PRO A 90 13.24 -22.87 8.59
N HIS A 91 13.56 -21.81 9.33
CA HIS A 91 12.89 -20.51 9.19
C HIS A 91 12.81 -20.03 7.73
N ASP A 92 13.92 -20.15 7.00
CA ASP A 92 14.03 -19.66 5.62
C ASP A 92 13.30 -20.54 4.59
N ALA A 93 12.97 -21.77 4.97
CA ALA A 93 12.18 -22.70 4.17
C ALA A 93 10.66 -22.58 4.46
N ARG A 94 10.25 -21.69 5.37
CA ARG A 94 8.82 -21.44 5.62
C ARG A 94 8.24 -20.64 4.44
N PRO A 95 7.08 -21.04 3.87
CA PRO A 95 6.50 -20.39 2.69
C PRO A 95 6.44 -18.87 2.77
N PHE A 96 6.00 -18.33 3.92
CA PHE A 96 5.95 -16.88 4.13
C PHE A 96 7.33 -16.22 4.07
N CYS A 97 8.33 -16.82 4.69
CA CYS A 97 9.69 -16.29 4.71
C CYS A 97 10.31 -16.35 3.31
N SER A 98 10.11 -17.47 2.58
CA SER A 98 10.56 -17.60 1.19
C SER A 98 9.86 -16.61 0.25
N LEU A 99 8.57 -16.33 0.48
CA LEU A 99 7.82 -15.30 -0.27
C LEU A 99 8.40 -13.91 -0.02
N MET A 100 8.66 -13.56 1.23
CA MET A 100 9.21 -12.25 1.63
C MET A 100 10.68 -12.08 1.22
N ALA A 101 11.43 -13.17 1.09
CA ALA A 101 12.82 -13.16 0.62
C ALA A 101 12.93 -13.16 -0.91
N HIS A 102 11.84 -13.39 -1.64
CA HIS A 102 11.87 -13.39 -3.10
C HIS A 102 12.15 -11.98 -3.63
N THR A 103 13.25 -11.81 -4.37
CA THR A 103 13.76 -10.50 -4.80
C THR A 103 12.72 -9.62 -5.49
N ALA A 104 11.91 -10.20 -6.39
CA ALA A 104 10.87 -9.45 -7.09
C ALA A 104 9.70 -9.03 -6.18
N VAL A 105 9.45 -9.76 -5.10
CA VAL A 105 8.42 -9.40 -4.12
C VAL A 105 8.97 -8.32 -3.19
N ASP A 106 10.13 -8.58 -2.58
CA ASP A 106 10.79 -7.68 -1.63
C ASP A 106 11.00 -6.28 -2.22
N TRP A 107 11.56 -6.19 -3.43
CA TRP A 107 11.80 -4.90 -4.10
C TRP A 107 10.50 -4.10 -4.33
N GLN A 108 9.41 -4.75 -4.73
CA GLN A 108 8.14 -4.07 -5.00
C GLN A 108 7.49 -3.54 -3.73
N ILE A 109 7.44 -4.37 -2.69
CA ILE A 109 6.83 -3.98 -1.42
C ILE A 109 7.69 -2.94 -0.68
N GLU A 110 9.02 -3.03 -0.76
CA GLU A 110 9.94 -2.01 -0.24
C GLU A 110 9.69 -0.67 -0.94
N ARG A 111 9.68 -0.67 -2.27
CA ARG A 111 9.41 0.52 -3.08
C ARG A 111 8.07 1.14 -2.73
N PHE A 112 7.04 0.32 -2.53
CA PHE A 112 5.72 0.77 -2.09
C PHE A 112 5.79 1.48 -0.73
N VAL A 113 6.38 0.85 0.29
CA VAL A 113 6.49 1.40 1.64
C VAL A 113 7.31 2.69 1.64
N LYS A 114 8.45 2.74 0.95
CA LYS A 114 9.26 3.95 0.79
C LYS A 114 8.49 5.08 0.09
N ALA A 115 7.73 4.76 -0.96
CA ALA A 115 6.93 5.76 -1.67
C ALA A 115 5.77 6.30 -0.83
N VAL A 116 5.12 5.47 0.00
CA VAL A 116 4.09 5.94 0.93
C VAL A 116 4.71 6.78 2.04
N SER A 117 5.83 6.33 2.62
CA SER A 117 6.55 7.07 3.67
C SER A 117 7.01 8.45 3.19
N ALA A 118 7.63 8.55 2.02
CA ALA A 118 8.04 9.84 1.46
C ALA A 118 6.86 10.81 1.30
N ARG A 119 5.74 10.34 0.75
CA ARG A 119 4.52 11.16 0.59
C ARG A 119 3.92 11.57 1.94
N MET A 120 3.86 10.64 2.89
CA MET A 120 3.38 10.86 4.25
C MET A 120 4.19 11.95 4.94
N VAL A 121 5.51 11.80 4.97
CA VAL A 121 6.44 12.72 5.63
C VAL A 121 6.36 14.14 5.04
N HIS A 122 6.19 14.26 3.72
CA HIS A 122 6.02 15.57 3.08
C HIS A 122 4.63 16.19 3.31
N ALA A 123 3.58 15.38 3.45
CA ALA A 123 2.22 15.86 3.66
C ALA A 123 1.92 16.20 5.13
N ALA A 124 2.56 15.50 6.07
CA ALA A 124 2.34 15.65 7.50
C ALA A 124 2.93 16.97 8.02
N LYS A 125 2.07 17.86 8.52
CA LYS A 125 2.48 19.08 9.21
C LYS A 125 2.81 18.82 10.68
N ARG A 126 2.17 17.79 11.25
CA ARG A 126 2.38 17.32 12.62
C ARG A 126 2.58 15.82 12.63
N VAL A 127 3.28 15.31 13.63
CA VAL A 127 3.67 13.90 13.70
C VAL A 127 2.46 12.97 13.87
N GLU A 128 1.37 13.46 14.47
CA GLU A 128 0.12 12.70 14.68
C GLU A 128 -0.63 12.44 13.37
N GLN A 129 -0.30 13.19 12.30
CA GLN A 129 -0.85 12.95 10.96
C GLN A 129 -0.08 11.87 10.20
N ALA A 130 1.07 11.44 10.73
CA ALA A 130 1.89 10.40 10.14
C ALA A 130 1.74 9.08 10.90
N ASN A 131 2.13 7.99 10.25
CA ASN A 131 2.16 6.66 10.85
C ASN A 131 3.60 6.24 11.17
N LYS A 132 3.88 6.04 12.46
CA LYS A 132 5.22 5.65 12.97
C LYS A 132 5.74 4.37 12.29
N ILE A 133 4.89 3.35 12.15
CA ILE A 133 5.29 2.05 11.60
C ILE A 133 5.68 2.17 10.13
N VAL A 134 4.94 2.97 9.34
CA VAL A 134 5.29 3.23 7.93
C VAL A 134 6.64 3.95 7.81
N TYR A 135 6.89 4.94 8.67
CA TYR A 135 8.15 5.68 8.69
C TYR A 135 9.33 4.76 9.01
N LEU A 136 9.23 4.01 10.11
CA LEU A 136 10.29 3.12 10.57
C LEU A 136 10.54 1.95 9.61
N ALA A 137 9.49 1.40 9.01
CA ALA A 137 9.61 0.35 8.02
C ALA A 137 10.35 0.81 6.76
N ALA A 138 10.03 2.01 6.26
CA ALA A 138 10.73 2.58 5.11
C ALA A 138 12.21 2.87 5.40
N LYS A 139 12.52 3.29 6.63
CA LYS A 139 13.87 3.67 7.05
C LYS A 139 14.78 2.46 7.30
N GLY A 140 14.26 1.42 7.96
CA GLY A 140 15.04 0.28 8.41
C GLY A 140 14.79 -1.01 7.66
N TRP A 141 14.26 -0.95 6.44
CA TRP A 141 13.74 -2.10 5.69
C TRP A 141 14.62 -3.36 5.76
N GLU A 142 15.92 -3.21 5.50
CA GLU A 142 16.89 -4.31 5.46
C GLU A 142 17.05 -5.01 6.81
N SER A 143 16.94 -4.25 7.92
CA SER A 143 17.05 -4.78 9.29
C SER A 143 15.80 -5.50 9.78
N LEU A 144 14.68 -5.35 9.08
CA LEU A 144 13.40 -5.93 9.47
C LEU A 144 13.29 -7.38 9.02
N ASN A 145 12.76 -8.22 9.91
CA ASN A 145 12.39 -9.59 9.57
C ASN A 145 11.12 -9.64 8.69
N PRO A 146 10.81 -10.79 8.06
CA PRO A 146 9.65 -10.93 7.16
C PRO A 146 8.31 -10.45 7.76
N LEU A 147 8.05 -10.73 9.04
CA LEU A 147 6.79 -10.33 9.66
C LEU A 147 6.75 -8.81 9.92
N GLN A 148 7.85 -8.22 10.36
CA GLN A 148 7.96 -6.77 10.54
C GLN A 148 7.79 -6.02 9.21
N ARG A 149 8.38 -6.54 8.12
CA ARG A 149 8.20 -6.00 6.76
C ARG A 149 6.72 -6.04 6.35
N ALA A 150 6.04 -7.17 6.54
CA ALA A 150 4.61 -7.28 6.25
C ALA A 150 3.76 -6.30 7.07
N ARG A 151 4.05 -6.11 8.37
CA ARG A 151 3.42 -5.07 9.20
C ARG A 151 3.64 -3.67 8.64
N GLY A 152 4.86 -3.37 8.19
CA GLY A 152 5.17 -2.12 7.48
C GLY A 152 4.32 -1.90 6.24
N VAL A 153 4.16 -2.94 5.42
CA VAL A 153 3.33 -2.92 4.20
C VAL A 153 1.85 -2.72 4.52
N LEU A 154 1.32 -3.46 5.51
CA LEU A 154 -0.07 -3.32 5.94
C LEU A 154 -0.36 -1.95 6.55
N ALA A 155 0.56 -1.41 7.35
CA ALA A 155 0.46 -0.05 7.87
C ALA A 155 0.45 0.98 6.72
N ALA A 156 1.27 0.80 5.69
CA ALA A 156 1.30 1.68 4.52
C ALA A 156 0.00 1.59 3.71
N LYS A 157 -0.55 0.39 3.53
CA LYS A 157 -1.88 0.17 2.92
C LYS A 157 -2.97 0.92 3.70
N ASN A 158 -3.03 0.72 5.01
CA ASN A 158 -4.06 1.33 5.87
C ASN A 158 -3.94 2.86 5.88
N TYR A 159 -2.72 3.39 5.86
CA TYR A 159 -2.49 4.83 5.75
C TYR A 159 -2.98 5.40 4.42
N VAL A 160 -2.71 4.72 3.30
CA VAL A 160 -3.23 5.12 1.98
C VAL A 160 -4.76 5.08 1.95
N GLN A 161 -5.36 4.04 2.54
CA GLN A 161 -6.82 3.93 2.62
C GLN A 161 -7.42 5.06 3.46
N TRP A 162 -6.85 5.33 4.63
CA TRP A 162 -7.27 6.43 5.49
C TRP A 162 -7.21 7.80 4.78
N ILE A 163 -6.16 8.08 3.99
CA ILE A 163 -6.09 9.30 3.17
C ILE A 163 -7.24 9.35 2.16
N LYS A 164 -7.53 8.24 1.48
CA LYS A 164 -8.61 8.17 0.48
C LYS A 164 -9.97 8.43 1.13
N ASP A 165 -10.19 7.86 2.31
CA ASP A 165 -11.46 7.98 3.05
C ASP A 165 -11.62 9.37 3.68
N SER A 166 -10.51 9.99 4.09
CA SER A 166 -10.51 11.33 4.70
C SER A 166 -10.49 12.47 3.67
N ALA A 167 -10.17 12.18 2.41
CA ALA A 167 -10.18 13.18 1.37
C ALA A 167 -11.63 13.62 1.11
N PRO A 168 -11.99 14.91 1.26
CA PRO A 168 -13.32 15.36 0.93
C PRO A 168 -13.60 14.99 -0.52
N SER A 169 -14.69 14.24 -0.76
CA SER A 169 -15.16 13.89 -2.10
C SER A 169 -15.18 15.16 -2.91
N ARG A 170 -14.21 15.33 -3.81
CA ARG A 170 -14.19 16.50 -4.69
C ARG A 170 -15.53 16.47 -5.43
N PRO A 171 -16.35 17.54 -5.36
CA PRO A 171 -17.68 17.59 -5.96
C PRO A 171 -17.65 17.66 -7.51
N GLY A 172 -16.83 16.82 -8.14
CA GLY A 172 -16.69 16.72 -9.59
C GLY A 172 -16.37 15.32 -10.11
N ASN A 173 -16.15 14.31 -9.26
CA ASN A 173 -15.79 12.95 -9.70
C ASN A 173 -16.68 11.82 -9.15
N SER A 174 -17.72 12.13 -8.38
CA SER A 174 -18.68 11.11 -7.92
C SER A 174 -19.82 10.98 -8.92
N ALA A 175 -19.75 9.87 -9.67
CA ALA A 175 -20.85 9.18 -10.35
C ALA A 175 -21.64 9.97 -11.40
N ALA A 176 -21.86 9.30 -12.52
CA ALA A 176 -23.06 9.49 -13.33
C ALA A 176 -24.28 9.67 -12.42
N ALA A 177 -24.70 10.92 -12.21
CA ALA A 177 -26.09 11.19 -11.98
C ALA A 177 -26.86 10.50 -13.11
N PRO A 178 -28.02 9.88 -12.87
CA PRO A 178 -28.86 9.44 -13.97
C PRO A 178 -29.04 10.67 -14.85
N VAL A 179 -28.52 10.59 -16.07
CA VAL A 179 -28.67 11.61 -17.08
C VAL A 179 -30.17 11.68 -17.32
N GLN A 180 -30.86 12.53 -16.58
CA GLN A 180 -32.03 13.18 -17.12
C GLN A 180 -31.48 13.92 -18.33
N LEU A 181 -31.68 13.30 -19.49
CA LEU A 181 -31.46 13.86 -20.82
C LEU A 181 -32.35 15.10 -20.95
N SER A 182 -31.95 16.19 -20.29
CA SER A 182 -32.35 17.53 -20.67
C SER A 182 -31.64 17.81 -21.99
N LEU A 183 -32.32 17.46 -23.08
CA LEU A 183 -31.88 17.57 -24.46
C LEU A 183 -31.66 19.02 -24.94
N ASN A 184 -31.67 20.04 -24.07
CA ASN A 184 -31.75 21.45 -24.47
C ASN A 184 -30.68 22.40 -23.91
N HIS A 185 -29.57 21.91 -23.36
CA HIS A 185 -28.45 22.80 -22.99
C HIS A 185 -27.20 22.50 -23.82
N HIS A 186 -27.15 23.13 -25.01
CA HIS A 186 -25.92 23.28 -25.78
C HIS A 186 -24.94 24.16 -24.99
N HIS A 187 -24.12 23.56 -24.13
CA HIS A 187 -23.00 24.25 -23.52
C HIS A 187 -21.93 24.47 -24.60
N LEU A 188 -21.92 25.68 -25.16
CA LEU A 188 -20.82 26.15 -26.00
C LEU A 188 -19.51 26.08 -25.20
N PRO A 189 -18.40 25.60 -25.79
CA PRO A 189 -17.12 25.56 -25.12
C PRO A 189 -16.61 26.98 -24.86
N SER A 190 -16.67 27.44 -23.61
CA SER A 190 -16.05 28.70 -23.19
C SER A 190 -14.55 28.47 -22.98
N LEU A 191 -13.71 29.24 -23.68
CA LEU A 191 -12.27 29.21 -23.45
C LEU A 191 -11.96 29.83 -22.08
N THR A 192 -11.09 29.16 -21.32
CA THR A 192 -10.48 29.82 -20.16
C THR A 192 -9.62 31.01 -20.61
N PHE A 193 -9.53 32.06 -19.79
CA PHE A 193 -8.82 33.31 -20.12
C PHE A 193 -7.38 33.10 -20.63
N ARG A 194 -6.70 32.03 -20.18
CA ARG A 194 -5.36 31.64 -20.65
C ARG A 194 -5.35 31.04 -22.06
N GLN A 195 -6.40 30.34 -22.48
CA GLN A 195 -6.50 29.75 -23.82
C GLN A 195 -6.88 30.79 -24.88
N ALA A 196 -7.75 31.75 -24.54
CA ALA A 196 -8.05 32.89 -25.41
C ALA A 196 -6.78 33.70 -25.73
N ARG A 197 -5.93 33.92 -24.71
CA ARG A 197 -4.68 34.67 -24.88
C ARG A 197 -3.63 33.95 -25.74
N ARG A 198 -3.63 32.62 -25.79
CA ARG A 198 -2.68 31.84 -26.61
C ARG A 198 -3.14 31.63 -28.05
N SER A 199 -4.44 31.51 -28.26
CA SER A 199 -5.00 31.22 -29.59
C SER A 199 -5.20 32.46 -30.44
N GLN A 200 -5.22 33.66 -29.83
CA GLN A 200 -5.67 34.92 -30.47
C GLN A 200 -7.06 34.83 -31.13
N VAL A 201 -7.81 33.75 -30.87
CA VAL A 201 -9.16 33.56 -31.38
C VAL A 201 -10.13 34.12 -30.36
N SER A 202 -10.92 35.12 -30.78
CA SER A 202 -11.96 35.68 -29.93
C SER A 202 -13.10 34.68 -29.73
N GLU A 203 -13.74 34.72 -28.57
CA GLU A 203 -14.89 33.86 -28.26
C GLU A 203 -16.03 34.04 -29.28
N GLY A 204 -16.18 35.26 -29.82
CA GLY A 204 -17.14 35.55 -30.89
C GLY A 204 -16.87 34.78 -32.18
N LEU A 205 -15.60 34.59 -32.56
CA LEU A 205 -15.22 33.83 -33.77
C LEU A 205 -15.42 32.32 -33.60
N LEU A 206 -15.31 31.82 -32.37
CA LEU A 206 -15.65 30.43 -32.05
C LEU A 206 -17.16 30.19 -32.11
N ARG A 207 -17.96 31.12 -31.56
CA ARG A 207 -19.42 31.02 -31.61
C ARG A 207 -19.97 31.09 -33.02
N SER A 208 -19.40 31.93 -33.89
CA SER A 208 -19.84 32.02 -35.30
C SER A 208 -19.49 30.79 -36.14
N ARG A 209 -18.52 29.96 -35.71
CA ARG A 209 -18.17 28.70 -36.39
C ARG A 209 -19.07 27.53 -36.02
N TRP A 210 -19.81 27.63 -34.91
CA TRP A 210 -20.59 26.52 -34.33
C TRP A 210 -22.09 26.83 -34.21
N ALA A 211 -22.53 27.99 -34.73
CA ALA A 211 -23.93 28.30 -35.00
C ALA A 211 -24.30 27.79 -36.40
#